data_AF-A0A3G2L5B3-F1
#
_entry.id   AF-A0A3G2L5B3-F1
#
_cell.length_a   1.000
_cell.length_b   1.000
_cell.length_c   1.000
_cell.angle_alpha   90.00
_cell.angle_beta   90.00
_cell.angle_gamma   90.00
#
_symmetry.space_group_name_H-M   'P 1'
#
loop_
_entity.id
_entity.type
_entity.pdbx_description
1 polymer ?
#
loop_
_entity_poly.entity_id
_entity_poly.type
_entity_poly.pdbx_seq_one_letter_code
_entity_poly.pdbx_strand_id
1 'polypeptide(L)'
;MQNILSEPQFENHIRKDILNEILSDRGNFKLYDFKKAVDIMIAENGSRPNLYFLEIKYHKKSNGRLGFGSGNGVGFQPEMLRDQTDYFETNLRWILGNIESENYWFVDNTVIRNYISGGVIGEKHNNIQAKFFKEVPSVSKEKLMLLLSEWLFLQ
;
A
#
# COMPACT_ATOMS: atom_id res chain seq x y z
N MET A 1 2.73 -15.75 -4.49
CA MET A 1 1.51 -15.51 -5.27
C MET A 1 0.54 -16.69 -5.18
N GLN A 2 1.00 -17.91 -5.47
CA GLN A 2 0.19 -19.12 -5.37
C GLN A 2 -0.58 -19.21 -4.04
N ASN A 3 -1.91 -19.40 -4.12
CA ASN A 3 -2.88 -19.54 -3.02
C ASN A 3 -3.34 -18.24 -2.32
N ILE A 4 -2.92 -17.06 -2.75
CA ILE A 4 -3.54 -15.80 -2.32
C ILE A 4 -4.68 -15.48 -3.29
N LEU A 5 -5.92 -15.43 -2.80
CA LEU A 5 -7.12 -15.27 -3.62
C LEU A 5 -7.94 -14.03 -3.21
N SER A 6 -7.45 -13.24 -2.26
CA SER A 6 -8.19 -12.11 -1.70
C SER A 6 -7.27 -11.05 -1.10
N GLU A 7 -7.76 -9.81 -1.03
CA GLU A 7 -7.05 -8.70 -0.41
C GLU A 7 -6.72 -8.95 1.07
N PRO A 8 -7.62 -9.53 1.90
CA PRO A 8 -7.26 -9.92 3.27
C PRO A 8 -6.16 -10.98 3.34
N GLN A 9 -6.15 -11.97 2.43
CA GLN A 9 -5.07 -12.96 2.37
C GLN A 9 -3.74 -12.32 1.95
N PHE A 10 -3.80 -11.37 1.01
CA PHE A 10 -2.62 -10.64 0.56
C PHE A 10 -2.06 -9.74 1.67
N GLU A 11 -2.90 -8.97 2.36
CA GLU A 11 -2.51 -8.19 3.54
C GLU A 11 -1.87 -9.07 4.62
N ASN A 12 -2.48 -10.22 4.93
CA ASN A 12 -1.93 -11.16 5.91
C ASN A 12 -0.56 -11.73 5.48
N HIS A 13 -0.36 -11.98 4.19
CA HIS A 13 0.94 -12.36 3.63
C HIS A 13 1.97 -11.24 3.81
N ILE A 14 1.63 -9.99 3.48
CA ILE A 14 2.53 -8.84 3.72
C ILE A 14 2.88 -8.73 5.21
N ARG A 15 1.91 -8.87 6.12
CA ARG A 15 2.16 -8.82 7.56
C ARG A 15 3.09 -9.94 8.03
N LYS A 16 2.76 -11.19 7.73
CA LYS A 16 3.42 -12.37 8.32
C LYS A 16 4.71 -12.78 7.65
N ASP A 17 4.78 -12.66 6.33
CA ASP A 17 5.86 -13.26 5.54
C ASP A 17 6.87 -12.20 5.05
N ILE A 18 6.59 -10.91 5.28
CA ILE A 18 7.43 -9.79 4.86
C ILE A 18 7.72 -8.86 6.04
N LEU A 19 6.70 -8.23 6.62
CA LEU A 19 6.92 -7.23 7.67
C LEU A 19 7.45 -7.85 8.97
N ASN A 20 6.95 -9.01 9.39
CA ASN A 20 7.49 -9.69 10.56
C ASN A 20 8.98 -10.03 10.41
N GLU A 21 9.42 -10.37 9.19
CA GLU A 21 10.83 -10.65 8.91
C GLU A 21 11.68 -9.37 8.91
N ILE A 22 11.19 -8.29 8.30
CA ILE A 22 11.88 -6.98 8.29
C ILE A 22 12.01 -6.39 9.71
N LEU A 23 11.00 -6.61 10.55
CA LEU A 23 10.88 -5.99 11.87
C LEU A 23 11.34 -6.89 13.03
N SER A 24 11.70 -8.16 12.80
CA SER A 24 11.94 -9.14 13.88
C SER A 24 13.00 -8.70 14.89
N ASP A 25 14.07 -8.06 14.41
CA ASP A 25 15.18 -7.60 15.24
C ASP A 25 15.15 -6.08 15.51
N ARG A 26 14.02 -5.43 15.20
CA ARG A 26 13.83 -3.99 15.30
C ARG A 26 12.93 -3.64 16.48
N GLY A 27 13.44 -3.83 17.71
CA GLY A 27 12.66 -3.68 18.95
C GLY A 27 12.05 -2.30 19.19
N ASN A 28 12.49 -1.26 18.47
CA ASN A 28 11.87 0.07 18.51
C ASN A 28 10.66 0.21 17.57
N PHE A 29 10.43 -0.73 16.65
CA PHE A 29 9.29 -0.73 15.74
C PHE A 29 8.14 -1.61 16.26
N LYS A 30 6.91 -1.18 15.99
CA LYS A 30 5.70 -1.92 16.34
C LYS A 30 4.72 -1.96 15.18
N LEU A 31 4.36 -3.16 14.75
CA LEU A 31 3.29 -3.40 13.79
C LEU A 31 1.94 -3.41 14.51
N TYR A 32 0.95 -2.66 14.01
CA TYR A 32 -0.39 -2.57 14.58
C TYR A 32 -1.44 -3.29 13.73
N ASP A 33 -2.44 -3.88 14.39
CA ASP A 33 -3.59 -4.55 13.76
C ASP A 33 -4.80 -3.61 13.57
N PHE A 34 -4.61 -2.30 13.74
CA PHE A 34 -5.68 -1.31 13.64
C PHE A 34 -6.06 -1.04 12.18
N LYS A 35 -7.33 -1.29 11.81
CA LYS A 35 -7.82 -1.22 10.41
C LYS A 35 -8.79 -0.07 10.09
N LYS A 36 -8.88 0.98 10.91
CA LYS A 36 -9.90 2.03 10.66
C LYS A 36 -9.51 3.07 9.61
N ALA A 37 -8.22 3.32 9.43
CA ALA A 37 -7.73 4.38 8.54
C ALA A 37 -6.91 3.83 7.37
N VAL A 38 -6.06 2.85 7.64
CA VAL A 38 -5.19 2.19 6.66
C VAL A 38 -5.16 0.69 6.92
N ASP A 39 -4.71 -0.09 5.94
CA ASP A 39 -4.59 -1.54 6.08
C ASP A 39 -3.49 -1.95 7.07
N ILE A 40 -2.35 -1.24 7.07
CA ILE A 40 -1.23 -1.52 7.97
C ILE A 40 -0.62 -0.22 8.51
N MET A 41 -0.37 -0.18 9.81
CA MET A 41 0.34 0.89 10.49
C MET A 41 1.55 0.34 11.25
N ILE A 42 2.69 1.01 11.12
CA ILE A 42 3.94 0.68 11.79
C ILE A 42 4.37 1.93 12.57
N ALA A 43 4.61 1.80 13.87
CA ALA A 43 5.17 2.88 14.68
C ALA A 43 6.64 2.64 14.95
N GLU A 44 7.46 3.67 14.78
CA GLU A 44 8.82 3.73 15.26
C GLU A 44 8.87 4.52 16.56
N ASN A 45 9.38 3.91 17.61
CA ASN A 45 9.62 4.55 18.89
C ASN A 45 11.05 5.10 18.95
N GLY A 46 11.25 6.16 19.73
CA GLY A 46 12.57 6.73 19.95
C GLY A 46 12.50 8.22 20.27
N SER A 47 13.64 8.89 20.14
CA SER A 47 13.74 10.35 20.32
C SER A 47 13.01 11.15 19.24
N ARG A 48 12.75 10.53 18.09
CA ARG A 48 11.95 11.07 16.98
C ARG A 48 10.93 10.02 16.55
N PRO A 49 9.81 9.87 17.29
CA PRO A 49 8.82 8.86 16.96
C PRO A 49 8.19 9.16 15.61
N ASN A 50 7.86 8.11 14.86
CA ASN A 50 7.29 8.25 13.53
C ASN A 50 6.21 7.19 13.28
N LEU A 51 5.23 7.50 12.43
CA LEU A 51 4.22 6.54 11.98
C LEU A 51 4.37 6.33 10.48
N TYR A 52 4.41 5.06 10.08
CA TYR A 52 4.42 4.63 8.69
C TYR A 52 3.13 3.88 8.39
N PHE A 53 2.63 4.06 7.19
CA PHE A 53 1.36 3.50 6.74
C PHE A 53 1.58 2.73 5.45
N LEU A 54 0.96 1.55 5.35
CA LEU A 54 0.86 0.83 4.10
C LEU A 54 -0.61 0.63 3.76
N GLU A 55 -0.95 0.99 2.52
CA GLU A 55 -2.21 0.65 1.91
C GLU A 55 -2.03 -0.56 1.00
N ILE A 56 -2.89 -1.56 1.16
CA ILE A 56 -2.80 -2.84 0.47
C ILE A 56 -3.95 -2.93 -0.53
N LYS A 57 -3.62 -3.26 -1.77
CA LYS A 57 -4.65 -3.50 -2.79
C LYS A 57 -4.37 -4.78 -3.57
N TYR A 58 -5.38 -5.61 -3.76
CA TYR A 58 -5.22 -6.88 -4.46
C TYR A 58 -6.19 -7.02 -5.64
N HIS A 59 -5.64 -7.02 -6.85
CA HIS A 59 -6.42 -7.13 -8.07
C HIS A 59 -6.77 -8.60 -8.38
N LYS A 60 -8.07 -8.86 -8.52
CA LYS A 60 -8.63 -10.14 -8.98
C LYS A 60 -9.17 -10.00 -10.39
N LYS A 61 -9.02 -11.03 -11.22
CA LYS A 61 -9.56 -11.06 -12.59
C LYS A 61 -11.08 -10.84 -12.67
N SER A 62 -11.85 -11.32 -11.69
CA SER A 62 -13.31 -11.13 -11.61
C SER A 62 -13.72 -9.68 -11.31
N ASN A 63 -12.80 -8.88 -10.76
CA ASN A 63 -13.03 -7.49 -10.42
C ASN A 63 -12.32 -6.65 -11.48
N GLY A 64 -13.00 -6.23 -12.54
CA GLY A 64 -12.40 -5.43 -13.62
C GLY A 64 -11.87 -4.04 -13.21
N ARG A 65 -11.82 -3.75 -11.90
CA ARG A 65 -11.36 -2.49 -11.30
C ARG A 65 -10.72 -2.77 -9.94
N LEU A 66 -9.74 -1.93 -9.58
CA LEU A 66 -9.13 -1.90 -8.26
C LEU A 66 -9.58 -0.64 -7.54
N GLY A 67 -10.63 -0.75 -6.71
CA GLY A 67 -11.21 0.38 -6.02
C GLY A 67 -10.42 0.81 -4.78
N PHE A 68 -10.51 2.09 -4.42
CA PHE A 68 -10.04 2.62 -3.14
C PHE A 68 -11.08 3.59 -2.54
N GLY A 69 -11.11 3.71 -1.22
CA GLY A 69 -12.09 4.50 -0.49
C GLY A 69 -13.53 4.00 -0.64
N SER A 70 -14.50 4.87 -0.34
CA SER A 70 -15.92 4.55 -0.52
C SER A 70 -16.41 4.87 -1.94
N GLY A 71 -17.53 4.24 -2.34
CA GLY A 71 -18.17 4.47 -3.65
C GLY A 71 -18.63 5.91 -3.90
N ASN A 72 -18.70 6.73 -2.84
CA ASN A 72 -19.13 8.12 -2.89
C ASN A 72 -17.95 9.12 -2.95
N GLY A 73 -16.72 8.65 -3.15
CA GLY A 73 -15.55 9.55 -3.23
C GLY A 73 -14.95 9.94 -1.87
N VAL A 74 -15.63 9.63 -0.77
CA VAL A 74 -15.23 10.00 0.61
C VAL A 74 -14.41 8.90 1.29
N GLY A 75 -13.59 9.31 2.26
CA GLY A 75 -12.80 8.43 3.11
C GLY A 75 -11.34 8.88 3.20
N PHE A 76 -10.61 8.22 4.10
CA PHE A 76 -9.23 8.59 4.41
C PHE A 76 -8.29 8.55 3.20
N GLN A 77 -8.38 7.51 2.36
CA GLN A 77 -7.47 7.38 1.21
C GLN A 77 -7.71 8.44 0.12
N PRO A 78 -8.97 8.71 -0.32
CA PRO A 78 -9.24 9.83 -1.22
C PRO A 78 -8.79 11.19 -0.66
N GLU A 79 -9.00 11.44 0.64
CA GLU A 79 -8.56 12.68 1.28
C GLU A 79 -7.04 12.84 1.22
N MET A 80 -6.27 11.81 1.62
CA MET A 80 -4.82 11.85 1.55
C MET A 80 -4.28 12.05 0.14
N LEU A 81 -4.84 11.33 -0.85
CA LEU A 81 -4.38 11.45 -2.23
C LEU A 81 -4.67 12.85 -2.81
N ARG A 82 -5.79 13.47 -2.43
CA ARG A 82 -6.20 14.79 -2.90
C ARG A 82 -5.43 15.92 -2.22
N ASP A 83 -5.32 15.87 -0.90
CA ASP A 83 -4.85 16.98 -0.08
C ASP A 83 -3.31 17.06 -0.04
N GLN A 84 -2.60 15.99 -0.42
CA GLN A 84 -1.14 15.94 -0.60
C GLN A 84 -0.36 16.42 0.63
N THR A 85 -0.88 16.16 1.83
CA THR A 85 -0.21 16.50 3.07
C THR A 85 1.17 15.84 3.14
N ASP A 86 2.24 16.64 3.28
CA ASP A 86 3.65 16.21 3.24
C ASP A 86 3.94 14.96 4.08
N TYR A 87 3.32 14.86 5.25
CA TYR A 87 3.47 13.71 6.14
C TYR A 87 3.06 12.41 5.45
N PHE A 88 1.91 12.37 4.78
CA PHE A 88 1.45 11.16 4.09
C PHE A 88 2.17 10.93 2.76
N GLU A 89 2.69 11.97 2.11
CA GLU A 89 3.53 11.78 0.93
C GLU A 89 4.85 11.05 1.27
N THR A 90 5.38 11.28 2.46
CA THR A 90 6.61 10.64 2.95
C THR A 90 6.32 9.29 3.62
N ASN A 91 5.26 9.22 4.43
CA ASN A 91 5.01 8.13 5.36
C ASN A 91 3.94 7.13 4.91
N LEU A 92 3.29 7.32 3.76
CA LEU A 92 2.38 6.33 3.17
C LEU A 92 3.01 5.70 1.93
N ARG A 93 2.93 4.37 1.85
CA ARG A 93 3.23 3.63 0.62
C ARG A 93 2.10 2.66 0.30
N TRP A 94 2.01 2.32 -0.97
CA TRP A 94 1.04 1.35 -1.46
C TRP A 94 1.76 0.07 -1.84
N ILE A 95 1.23 -1.07 -1.41
CA ILE A 95 1.64 -2.39 -1.90
C ILE A 95 0.46 -2.99 -2.64
N LEU A 96 0.64 -3.18 -3.95
CA LEU A 96 -0.35 -3.81 -4.78
C LEU A 96 0.10 -5.21 -5.20
N GLY A 97 -0.87 -6.12 -5.27
CA GLY A 97 -0.69 -7.45 -5.83
C GLY A 97 -1.71 -7.72 -6.93
N ASN A 98 -1.39 -8.70 -7.78
CA ASN A 98 -2.27 -9.17 -8.86
C ASN A 98 -2.31 -10.69 -8.82
N ILE A 99 -3.52 -11.27 -8.90
CA ILE A 99 -3.72 -12.72 -8.89
C ILE A 99 -3.00 -13.47 -10.03
N GLU A 100 -2.68 -12.78 -11.11
CA GLU A 100 -1.95 -13.36 -12.25
C GLU A 100 -0.42 -13.17 -12.14
N SER A 101 0.08 -12.63 -11.02
CA SER A 101 1.50 -12.28 -10.81
C SER A 101 2.02 -12.77 -9.46
N GLU A 102 3.29 -13.17 -9.44
CA GLU A 102 4.03 -13.44 -8.21
C GLU A 102 4.74 -12.17 -7.67
N ASN A 103 4.78 -11.10 -8.47
CA ASN A 103 5.46 -9.84 -8.16
C ASN A 103 4.54 -8.82 -7.47
N TYR A 104 5.17 -7.83 -6.83
CA TYR A 104 4.54 -6.77 -6.06
C TYR A 104 4.73 -5.43 -6.75
N TRP A 105 3.85 -4.48 -6.48
CA TRP A 105 4.05 -3.08 -6.85
C TRP A 105 4.13 -2.26 -5.57
N PHE A 106 5.30 -1.67 -5.32
CA PHE A 106 5.55 -0.82 -4.17
C PHE A 106 5.76 0.61 -4.64
N VAL A 107 4.81 1.48 -4.33
CA VAL A 107 4.73 2.82 -4.92
C VAL A 107 4.29 3.88 -3.93
N ASP A 108 4.54 5.15 -4.24
CA ASP A 108 4.08 6.30 -3.48
C ASP A 108 2.74 6.85 -4.00
N ASN A 109 2.23 7.88 -3.34
CA ASN A 109 0.98 8.54 -3.71
C ASN A 109 1.04 9.22 -5.08
N THR A 110 2.21 9.71 -5.50
CA THR A 110 2.39 10.37 -6.79
C THR A 110 2.18 9.39 -7.93
N VAL A 111 2.75 8.19 -7.82
CA VAL A 111 2.48 7.12 -8.78
C VAL A 111 1.00 6.78 -8.77
N ILE A 112 0.37 6.55 -7.61
CA ILE A 112 -1.07 6.21 -7.55
C ILE A 112 -1.93 7.26 -8.25
N ARG A 113 -1.70 8.55 -7.99
CA ARG A 113 -2.43 9.66 -8.62
C ARG A 113 -2.44 9.61 -10.14
N ASN A 114 -1.32 9.23 -10.76
CA ASN A 114 -1.18 9.14 -12.22
C ASN A 114 -2.05 8.03 -12.85
N TYR A 115 -2.56 7.10 -12.04
CA TYR A 115 -3.39 5.98 -12.50
C TYR A 115 -4.82 6.02 -11.94
N ILE A 116 -5.28 7.15 -11.41
CA ILE A 116 -6.67 7.28 -10.95
C ILE A 116 -7.60 7.39 -12.16
N SER A 117 -8.67 6.60 -12.17
CA SER A 117 -9.68 6.62 -13.23
C SER A 117 -10.42 7.96 -13.22
N GLY A 118 -10.55 8.60 -14.38
CA GLY A 118 -11.19 9.92 -14.50
C GLY A 118 -10.33 11.11 -14.07
N GLY A 119 -9.13 10.90 -13.51
CA GLY A 119 -8.16 11.95 -13.19
C GLY A 119 -8.52 12.88 -12.03
N VAL A 120 -9.73 12.75 -11.46
CA VAL A 120 -10.21 13.59 -10.35
C VAL A 120 -10.54 12.73 -9.15
N ILE A 121 -9.96 13.05 -8.00
CA ILE A 121 -10.15 12.32 -6.74
C ILE A 121 -11.36 12.89 -6.01
N GLY A 122 -12.28 12.01 -5.57
CA GLY A 122 -13.38 12.39 -4.68
C GLY A 122 -14.72 12.71 -5.37
N GLU A 123 -14.82 12.67 -6.70
CA GLU A 123 -16.06 13.01 -7.41
C GLU A 123 -16.92 11.78 -7.79
N LYS A 124 -16.32 10.69 -8.29
CA LYS A 124 -16.94 9.37 -8.52
C LYS A 124 -15.92 8.37 -9.07
N HIS A 125 -16.09 7.08 -8.77
CA HIS A 125 -15.26 5.97 -9.28
C HIS A 125 -13.76 6.03 -8.92
N ASN A 126 -13.43 6.14 -7.62
CA ASN A 126 -12.09 5.95 -7.09
C ASN A 126 -11.52 4.56 -7.41
N ASN A 127 -10.88 4.43 -8.57
CA ASN A 127 -10.27 3.19 -9.02
C ASN A 127 -8.91 3.45 -9.62
N ILE A 128 -7.99 2.54 -9.37
CA ILE A 128 -6.70 2.47 -10.04
C ILE A 128 -6.93 1.80 -11.41
N GLN A 129 -6.48 2.45 -12.48
CA GLN A 129 -6.61 1.97 -13.85
C GLN A 129 -5.84 0.66 -14.04
N ALA A 130 -6.45 -0.32 -14.73
CA ALA A 130 -5.82 -1.63 -14.94
C ALA A 130 -4.47 -1.57 -15.68
N LYS A 131 -4.22 -0.50 -16.47
CA LYS A 131 -2.94 -0.28 -17.14
C LYS A 131 -1.76 -0.08 -16.17
N PHE A 132 -2.04 0.28 -14.91
CA PHE A 132 -1.04 0.35 -13.83
C PHE A 132 -0.17 -0.90 -13.78
N PHE A 133 -0.78 -2.10 -13.83
CA PHE A 133 -0.06 -3.37 -13.75
C PHE A 133 0.79 -3.68 -14.99
N LYS A 134 0.64 -2.92 -16.07
CA LYS A 134 1.43 -3.05 -17.30
C LYS A 134 2.53 -1.99 -17.39
N GLU A 135 2.23 -0.78 -16.93
CA GLU A 135 3.09 0.40 -17.10
C GLU A 135 4.02 0.64 -15.90
N VAL A 136 3.60 0.25 -14.69
CA VAL A 136 4.41 0.42 -13.48
C VAL A 136 5.28 -0.83 -13.26
N PRO A 137 6.60 -0.66 -13.04
CA PRO A 137 7.49 -1.79 -12.75
C PRO A 137 7.07 -2.55 -11.50
N SER A 138 6.97 -3.87 -11.62
CA SER A 138 6.79 -4.78 -10.48
C SER A 138 8.13 -5.24 -9.93
N VAL A 139 8.18 -5.64 -8.67
CA VAL A 139 9.37 -6.13 -7.97
C VAL A 139 9.16 -7.53 -7.40
N SER A 140 10.23 -8.31 -7.24
CA SER A 140 10.19 -9.59 -6.52
C SER A 140 9.98 -9.37 -5.02
N LYS A 141 9.73 -10.46 -4.27
CA LYS A 141 9.61 -10.41 -2.80
C LYS A 141 10.88 -9.83 -2.16
N GLU A 142 12.05 -10.30 -2.58
CA GLU A 142 13.34 -9.89 -2.03
C GLU A 142 13.58 -8.41 -2.27
N LYS A 143 13.26 -7.92 -3.48
CA LYS A 143 13.39 -6.50 -3.80
C LYS A 143 12.36 -5.64 -3.06
N LEU A 144 11.13 -6.13 -2.86
CA LEU A 144 10.14 -5.47 -2.00
C LEU A 144 10.66 -5.31 -0.57
N MET A 145 11.22 -6.38 0.01
CA MET A 145 11.77 -6.34 1.37
C MET A 145 12.92 -5.32 1.50
N LEU A 146 13.79 -5.25 0.50
CA LEU A 146 14.85 -4.25 0.44
C LEU A 146 14.26 -2.82 0.42
N LEU A 147 13.31 -2.56 -0.49
CA LEU A 147 12.69 -1.24 -0.63
C LEU A 147 11.92 -0.80 0.63
N LEU A 148 11.23 -1.73 1.28
CA LEU A 148 10.56 -1.48 2.55
C LEU A 148 11.56 -1.16 3.66
N SER A 149 12.68 -1.89 3.72
CA SER A 149 13.72 -1.64 4.71
C SER A 149 14.40 -0.28 4.49
N GLU A 150 14.70 0.07 3.24
CA GLU A 150 15.24 1.39 2.87
C GLU A 150 14.26 2.50 3.28
N TRP A 151 12.98 2.34 2.95
CA TRP A 151 11.94 3.30 3.30
C TRP A 151 11.68 3.43 4.80
N LEU A 152 11.81 2.36 5.59
CA LEU A 152 11.57 2.41 7.03
C LEU A 152 12.78 2.90 7.83
N PHE A 153 14.00 2.67 7.35
CA PHE A 153 15.21 2.81 8.18
C PHE A 153 16.25 3.81 7.65
N LEU A 154 16.13 4.28 6.41
CA LEU A 154 17.14 5.14 5.76
C LEU A 154 16.58 6.51 5.32
N GLN A 155 15.44 6.93 5.87
CA GLN A 155 14.90 8.28 5.64
C GLN A 155 15.70 9.36 6.36
#